data_AF-L1IDE6-F1
#
_entry.id   AF-L1IDE6-F1
#
_cell.length_a   1.000
_cell.length_b   1.000
_cell.length_c   1.000
_cell.angle_alpha   90.00
_cell.angle_beta   90.00
_cell.angle_gamma   90.00
#
_symmetry.space_group_name_H-M   'P 1'
#
loop_
_entity.id
_entity.type
_entity.pdbx_description
1 polymer ?
#
loop_
_entity_poly.entity_id
_entity_poly.type
_entity_poly.pdbx_seq_one_letter_code
_entity_poly.pdbx_strand_id
1 'polypeptide(L)'
;FFQEGNATREVLVKKGLRELGMKSLHDVCEEIQCGIDGCRYVSSSIEEYERHYAHSHVNTCSICKANFRTCRLLGLHVQETHDSFFRAMAKRENMYECLVEGCGKKFKGELQRHWHLVNVHKYPRSLRFN
;
A
#
# COMPACT_ATOMS: atom_id res chain seq x y z
N PHE A 1 -26.33 0.47 23.08
CA PHE A 1 -25.98 -0.96 22.93
C PHE A 1 -24.47 -1.25 22.79
N PHE A 2 -23.56 -0.33 23.15
CA PHE A 2 -22.10 -0.60 23.17
C PHE A 2 -21.37 -0.05 24.41
N GLN A 3 -22.09 0.59 25.34
CA GLN A 3 -21.48 1.30 26.48
C GLN A 3 -20.93 0.35 27.55
N GLU A 4 -21.67 -0.73 27.87
CA GLU A 4 -21.20 -1.72 28.83
C GLU A 4 -19.96 -2.46 28.34
N GLY A 5 -19.91 -2.88 27.07
CA GLY A 5 -18.74 -3.54 26.50
C GLY A 5 -17.47 -2.66 26.51
N ASN A 6 -17.64 -1.36 26.25
CA ASN A 6 -16.53 -0.39 26.32
C ASN A 6 -16.05 -0.18 27.77
N ALA A 7 -16.97 -0.09 28.74
CA ALA A 7 -16.61 0.03 30.15
C ALA A 7 -15.85 -1.21 30.66
N THR A 8 -16.30 -2.41 30.30
CA THR A 8 -15.63 -3.66 30.70
C THR A 8 -14.23 -3.76 30.09
N ARG A 9 -14.07 -3.36 28.83
CA ARG A 9 -12.76 -3.30 28.15
C ARG A 9 -11.81 -2.31 28.84
N GLU A 10 -12.29 -1.11 29.19
CA GLU A 10 -11.46 -0.12 29.89
C GLU A 10 -11.03 -0.59 31.29
N VAL A 11 -11.91 -1.27 32.02
CA VAL A 11 -11.58 -1.82 33.35
C VAL A 11 -10.53 -2.92 33.24
N LEU A 12 -10.66 -3.83 32.25
CA LEU A 12 -9.68 -4.90 32.01
C LEU A 12 -8.31 -4.34 31.61
N VAL A 13 -8.27 -3.32 30.76
CA VAL A 13 -7.02 -2.62 30.37
C VAL A 13 -6.37 -1.97 31.59
N LYS A 14 -7.13 -1.21 32.40
CA LYS A 14 -6.60 -0.56 33.62
C LYS A 14 -6.07 -1.57 34.64
N LYS A 15 -6.74 -2.72 34.77
CA LYS A 15 -6.31 -3.79 35.67
C LYS A 15 -5.01 -4.43 35.18
N GLY A 16 -4.90 -4.75 33.89
CA GLY A 16 -3.68 -5.29 33.29
C GLY A 16 -2.49 -4.33 33.39
N LEU A 17 -2.70 -3.04 33.12
CA LEU A 17 -1.66 -2.01 33.27
C LEU A 17 -1.13 -1.94 34.71
N ARG A 18 -2.03 -2.00 35.69
CA ARG A 18 -1.66 -1.96 37.12
C ARG A 18 -0.88 -3.20 37.56
N GLU A 19 -1.22 -4.37 37.04
CA GLU A 19 -0.50 -5.62 37.33
C GLU A 19 0.91 -5.63 36.73
N LEU A 20 1.12 -4.92 35.61
CA LEU A 20 2.42 -4.75 34.98
C LEU A 20 3.22 -3.54 35.51
N GLY A 21 2.66 -2.77 36.47
CA GLY A 21 3.32 -1.58 37.03
C GLY A 21 3.32 -0.37 36.09
N MET A 22 2.46 -0.35 35.07
CA MET A 22 2.41 0.64 34.01
C MET A 22 1.26 1.61 34.24
N LYS A 23 1.47 2.91 34.01
CA LYS A 23 0.47 3.95 34.30
C LYS A 23 -0.43 4.23 33.10
N SER A 24 0.02 3.84 31.91
CA SER A 24 -0.68 4.02 30.64
C SER A 24 -0.30 2.92 29.65
N LEU A 25 -1.16 2.62 28.67
CA LEU A 25 -0.78 1.84 27.48
C LEU A 25 0.40 2.47 26.73
N HIS A 26 0.63 3.78 26.90
CA HIS A 26 1.81 4.48 26.37
C HIS A 26 3.12 4.09 27.05
N ASP A 27 3.10 3.56 28.27
CA ASP A 27 4.32 3.08 28.94
C ASP A 27 4.82 1.74 28.35
N VAL A 28 4.05 1.12 27.45
CA VAL A 28 4.37 -0.14 26.74
C VAL A 28 5.04 0.13 25.38
N CYS A 29 5.79 1.23 25.21
CA CYS A 29 6.60 1.40 24.00
C CYS A 29 7.88 0.55 24.07
N GLU A 30 7.68 -0.77 24.10
CA GLU A 30 8.64 -1.69 23.51
C GLU A 30 8.66 -1.43 22.00
N GLU A 31 9.86 -1.50 21.42
CA GLU A 31 10.08 -1.29 20.00
C GLU A 31 9.04 -2.01 19.14
N ILE A 32 8.30 -1.27 18.32
CA ILE A 32 7.24 -1.79 17.46
C ILE A 32 7.89 -2.33 16.19
N GLN A 33 7.98 -3.66 16.08
CA GLN A 33 8.47 -4.32 14.89
C GLN A 33 7.37 -4.47 13.82
N CYS A 34 7.71 -4.21 12.55
CA CYS A 34 6.83 -4.50 11.43
C CYS A 34 6.58 -6.00 11.27
N GLY A 35 5.31 -6.40 11.30
CA GLY A 35 4.87 -7.80 11.16
C GLY A 35 4.74 -8.29 9.70
N ILE A 36 5.19 -7.50 8.72
CA ILE A 36 5.11 -7.88 7.31
C ILE A 36 6.32 -8.72 6.93
N ASP A 37 6.07 -9.85 6.28
CA ASP A 37 7.10 -10.79 5.85
C ASP A 37 8.20 -10.08 5.02
N GLY A 38 9.45 -10.24 5.43
CA GLY A 38 10.60 -9.57 4.84
C GLY A 38 10.84 -8.11 5.26
N CYS A 39 9.94 -7.48 6.02
CA CYS A 39 10.15 -6.14 6.57
C CYS A 39 10.88 -6.20 7.91
N ARG A 40 12.00 -5.47 8.03
CA ARG A 40 12.80 -5.39 9.28
C ARG A 40 12.70 -4.01 9.94
N TYR A 41 11.67 -3.24 9.59
CA TYR A 41 11.47 -1.93 10.18
C TYR A 41 11.04 -2.05 11.64
N VAL A 42 11.62 -1.21 12.47
CA VAL A 42 11.34 -1.10 13.90
C VAL A 42 11.17 0.38 14.21
N SER A 43 10.12 0.72 14.96
CA SER A 43 9.81 2.09 15.38
C SER A 43 9.66 2.17 16.89
N SER A 44 10.04 3.31 17.47
CA SER A 44 9.88 3.57 18.91
C SER A 44 8.55 4.24 19.24
N SER A 45 7.75 4.58 18.22
CA SER A 45 6.44 5.20 18.37
C SER A 45 5.43 4.65 17.36
N ILE A 46 4.15 4.72 17.72
CA ILE A 46 3.03 4.33 16.86
C ILE A 46 2.97 5.22 15.60
N GLU A 47 3.23 6.52 15.73
CA GLU A 47 3.20 7.45 14.58
C GLU A 47 4.24 7.09 13.52
N GLU A 48 5.46 6.72 13.94
CA GLU A 48 6.50 6.24 13.03
C GLU A 48 6.11 4.94 12.33
N TYR A 49 5.52 4.01 13.08
CA TYR A 49 4.99 2.76 12.54
C TYR A 49 3.91 3.00 11.47
N GLU A 50 2.93 3.85 11.78
CA GLU A 50 1.83 4.18 10.87
C GLU A 50 2.35 4.83 9.59
N ARG A 51 3.29 5.77 9.71
CA ARG A 51 3.93 6.42 8.55
C ARG A 51 4.70 5.41 7.70
N HIS A 52 5.47 4.52 8.33
CA HIS A 52 6.16 3.44 7.64
C HIS A 52 5.17 2.55 6.89
N TYR A 53 4.12 2.09 7.57
CA TYR A 53 3.12 1.22 6.99
C TYR A 53 2.40 1.88 5.80
N ALA A 54 2.02 3.15 5.97
CA ALA A 54 1.39 3.96 4.93
C ALA A 54 2.26 4.08 3.68
N HIS A 55 3.57 4.31 3.84
CA HIS A 55 4.48 4.49 2.72
C HIS A 55 4.94 3.18 2.08
N SER A 56 5.13 2.13 2.88
CA SER A 56 5.82 0.91 2.44
C SER A 56 4.91 -0.28 2.20
N HIS A 57 3.66 -0.25 2.68
CA HIS A 57 2.82 -1.45 2.71
C HIS A 57 1.37 -1.26 2.27
N VAL A 58 0.82 -0.04 2.34
CA VAL A 58 -0.58 0.23 1.97
C VAL A 58 -0.89 -0.13 0.51
N ASN A 59 0.07 0.06 -0.39
CA ASN A 59 -0.12 -0.18 -1.82
C ASN A 59 0.63 -1.44 -2.30
N THR A 60 0.62 -2.49 -1.49
CA THR A 60 1.27 -3.77 -1.82
C THR A 60 0.30 -4.73 -2.51
N CYS A 61 0.73 -5.31 -3.63
CA CYS A 61 -0.03 -6.31 -4.35
C CYS A 61 -0.17 -7.59 -3.52
N SER A 62 -1.40 -8.04 -3.29
CA SER A 62 -1.67 -9.24 -2.49
C SER A 62 -1.12 -10.52 -3.12
N ILE A 63 -0.96 -10.54 -4.45
CA ILE A 63 -0.57 -11.71 -5.25
C ILE A 63 0.96 -11.83 -5.35
N CYS A 64 1.64 -10.79 -5.84
CA CYS A 64 3.09 -10.83 -6.09
C CYS A 64 3.94 -10.07 -5.05
N LYS A 65 3.31 -9.41 -4.07
CA LYS A 65 3.97 -8.62 -3.01
C LYS A 65 4.77 -7.41 -3.51
N ALA A 66 4.64 -7.01 -4.77
CA ALA A 66 5.20 -5.76 -5.27
C ALA A 66 4.53 -4.54 -4.61
N ASN A 67 5.31 -3.52 -4.27
CA ASN A 67 4.82 -2.29 -3.65
C ASN A 67 4.79 -1.13 -4.65
N PHE A 68 3.71 -0.35 -4.62
CA PHE A 68 3.48 0.76 -5.55
C PHE A 68 3.39 2.10 -4.83
N ARG A 69 3.81 3.18 -5.51
CA ARG A 69 3.77 4.53 -4.90
C ARG A 69 2.36 5.06 -4.68
N THR A 70 1.37 4.59 -5.44
CA THR A 70 -0.02 5.03 -5.31
C THR A 70 -0.97 3.85 -5.49
N CYS A 71 -2.17 3.96 -4.90
CA CYS A 71 -3.24 2.97 -5.03
C CYS A 71 -3.65 2.77 -6.51
N ARG A 72 -3.64 3.84 -7.31
CA ARG A 72 -3.92 3.76 -8.74
C ARG A 72 -2.91 2.88 -9.49
N LEU A 73 -1.61 3.05 -9.21
CA LEU A 73 -0.57 2.25 -9.86
C LEU A 73 -0.68 0.77 -9.47
N LEU A 74 -1.01 0.49 -8.21
CA LEU A 74 -1.35 -0.87 -7.77
C LEU A 74 -2.54 -1.44 -8.55
N GLY A 75 -3.62 -0.67 -8.72
CA GLY A 75 -4.79 -1.09 -9.50
C GLY A 75 -4.45 -1.43 -10.94
N LEU A 76 -3.67 -0.57 -11.62
CA LEU A 76 -3.18 -0.82 -12.98
C LEU A 76 -2.31 -2.08 -13.04
N HIS A 77 -1.40 -2.28 -12.08
CA HIS A 77 -0.57 -3.48 -12.03
C HIS A 77 -1.41 -4.75 -11.89
N VAL A 78 -2.41 -4.77 -11.01
CA VAL A 78 -3.28 -5.93 -10.82
C VAL A 78 -4.03 -6.25 -12.12
N GLN A 79 -4.56 -5.24 -12.81
CA GLN A 79 -5.20 -5.42 -14.11
C GLN A 79 -4.20 -5.95 -15.16
N GLU A 80 -3.06 -5.31 -15.32
CA GLU A 80 -2.12 -5.62 -16.41
C GLU A 80 -1.38 -6.94 -16.21
N THR A 81 -1.14 -7.34 -14.95
CA THR A 81 -0.30 -8.50 -14.61
C THR A 81 -1.10 -9.71 -14.17
N HIS A 82 -2.19 -9.50 -13.42
CA HIS A 82 -2.91 -10.57 -12.73
C HIS A 82 -4.32 -10.82 -13.29
N ASP A 83 -4.86 -9.90 -14.09
CA ASP A 83 -6.19 -10.08 -14.69
C ASP A 83 -6.11 -10.81 -16.04
N SER A 84 -6.67 -12.02 -16.07
CA SER A 84 -6.75 -12.82 -17.29
C SER A 84 -7.68 -12.21 -18.34
N PHE A 85 -8.70 -11.45 -17.92
CA PHE A 85 -9.59 -10.71 -18.80
C PHE A 85 -8.85 -9.58 -19.50
N PHE A 86 -8.03 -8.81 -18.77
CA PHE A 86 -7.17 -7.78 -19.36
C PHE A 86 -6.31 -8.36 -20.47
N ARG A 87 -5.64 -9.48 -20.22
CA ARG A 87 -4.79 -10.16 -21.21
C ARG A 87 -5.56 -10.60 -22.47
N ALA A 88 -6.83 -11.00 -22.33
CA ALA A 88 -7.67 -11.34 -23.47
C ALA A 88 -8.07 -10.10 -24.28
N MET A 89 -8.48 -9.02 -23.59
CA MET A 89 -8.92 -7.78 -24.21
C MET A 89 -7.77 -7.00 -24.87
N ALA A 90 -6.58 -7.01 -24.28
CA ALA A 90 -5.39 -6.32 -24.81
C ALA A 90 -4.96 -6.81 -26.20
N LYS A 91 -5.40 -8.01 -26.62
CA LYS A 91 -5.18 -8.52 -27.98
C LYS A 91 -6.05 -7.81 -29.02
N ARG A 92 -7.20 -7.27 -28.60
CA ARG A 92 -8.23 -6.70 -29.47
C ARG A 92 -8.31 -5.18 -29.37
N GLU A 93 -8.06 -4.63 -28.19
CA GLU A 93 -8.28 -3.22 -27.88
C GLU A 93 -7.08 -2.58 -27.15
N ASN A 94 -7.06 -1.25 -27.11
CA ASN A 94 -6.06 -0.48 -26.38
C ASN A 94 -6.38 -0.48 -24.88
N MET A 95 -5.78 -1.42 -24.15
CA MET A 95 -6.05 -1.61 -22.72
C MET A 95 -5.06 -0.91 -21.79
N TYR A 96 -3.84 -0.61 -22.24
CA TYR A 96 -2.79 -0.06 -21.37
C TYR A 96 -3.02 1.43 -21.12
N GLU A 97 -3.34 1.82 -19.90
CA GLU A 97 -3.63 3.22 -19.57
C GLU A 97 -2.36 4.01 -19.26
N CYS A 98 -2.39 5.33 -19.53
CA CYS A 98 -1.34 6.23 -19.10
C CYS A 98 -1.20 6.23 -17.57
N LEU A 99 0.03 6.28 -17.07
CA LEU A 99 0.32 6.27 -15.64
C LEU A 99 0.07 7.62 -14.95
N VAL A 100 -0.06 8.69 -15.72
CA VAL A 100 -0.33 10.03 -15.19
C VAL A 100 -1.83 10.22 -14.99
N GLU A 101 -2.22 10.56 -13.75
CA GLU A 101 -3.60 10.87 -13.39
C GLU A 101 -4.13 12.04 -14.23
N GLY A 102 -5.36 11.92 -14.73
CA GLY A 102 -5.99 12.92 -15.59
C GLY A 102 -5.61 12.85 -17.08
N CYS A 103 -4.63 12.04 -17.50
CA CYS A 103 -4.25 11.97 -18.92
C CYS A 103 -5.28 11.23 -19.80
N GLY A 104 -5.86 10.13 -19.30
CA GLY A 104 -6.93 9.38 -19.98
C GLY A 104 -6.52 8.64 -21.27
N LYS A 105 -5.26 8.71 -21.72
CA LYS A 105 -4.80 8.01 -22.93
C LYS A 105 -4.63 6.51 -22.67
N LYS A 106 -5.02 5.69 -23.66
CA LYS A 106 -4.84 4.24 -23.68
C LYS A 106 -4.02 3.79 -24.89
N PHE A 107 -3.27 2.71 -24.73
CA PHE A 107 -2.30 2.21 -25.70
C PHE A 107 -2.46 0.70 -25.92
N LYS A 108 -1.96 0.21 -27.06
CA LYS A 108 -1.99 -1.22 -27.39
C LYS A 108 -0.99 -2.04 -26.59
N GLY A 109 0.06 -1.41 -26.08
CA GLY A 109 1.13 -2.09 -25.36
C GLY A 109 2.01 -1.14 -24.56
N GLU A 110 2.84 -1.72 -23.71
CA GLU A 110 3.73 -0.98 -22.80
C GLU A 110 4.73 -0.09 -23.54
N LEU A 111 5.25 -0.52 -24.70
CA LEU A 111 6.22 0.27 -25.47
C LEU A 111 5.62 1.60 -25.95
N GLN A 112 4.38 1.58 -26.44
CA GLN A 112 3.68 2.80 -26.87
C GLN A 112 3.36 3.69 -25.67
N ARG A 113 2.92 3.11 -24.56
CA ARG A 113 2.71 3.84 -23.31
C ARG A 113 4.00 4.49 -22.82
N HIS A 114 5.12 3.76 -22.81
CA HIS A 114 6.41 4.27 -22.38
C HIS A 114 6.87 5.42 -23.28
N TRP A 115 6.73 5.28 -24.60
CA TRP A 115 7.00 6.36 -25.53
C TRP A 115 6.16 7.61 -25.21
N HIS A 116 4.86 7.45 -24.93
CA HIS A 116 3.99 8.56 -24.55
C HIS A 116 4.45 9.22 -23.24
N LEU A 117 4.77 8.44 -22.21
CA LEU A 117 5.26 8.97 -20.94
C LEU A 117 6.54 9.80 -21.12
N VAL A 118 7.48 9.32 -21.94
CA VAL A 118 8.73 10.03 -22.21
C VAL A 118 8.50 11.29 -23.05
N ASN A 119 7.72 11.21 -24.13
CA ASN A 119 7.63 12.31 -25.09
C ASN A 119 6.60 13.37 -24.69
N VAL A 120 5.49 12.97 -24.09
CA VAL A 120 4.39 13.86 -23.69
C VAL A 120 4.55 14.31 -22.24
N HIS A 121 4.79 13.37 -21.31
CA HIS A 121 4.91 13.69 -19.87
C HIS A 121 6.36 13.95 -19.42
N LYS A 122 7.33 13.88 -20.33
CA LYS A 122 8.76 14.14 -20.06
C LYS A 122 9.35 13.27 -18.96
N TYR A 123 8.80 12.08 -18.77
CA TYR A 123 9.36 11.11 -17.84
C TYR A 123 10.73 10.61 -18.31
N PRO A 124 11.63 10.29 -17.37
CA PRO A 124 12.93 9.75 -17.72
C PRO A 124 12.76 8.42 -18.45
N ARG A 125 13.60 8.18 -19.46
CA ARG A 125 13.61 6.91 -20.23
C ARG A 125 13.90 5.69 -19.35
N SER A 126 14.53 5.89 -18.19
CA SER A 126 14.80 4.86 -17.19
C SER A 126 13.60 4.51 -16.30
N LEU A 127 12.44 5.15 -16.49
CA LEU A 127 11.25 4.87 -15.70
C LEU A 127 10.84 3.39 -15.86
N ARG A 128 10.86 2.67 -14.74
CA ARG A 128 10.27 1.33 -14.62
C ARG A 128 8.90 1.44 -13.96
N PHE A 129 7.96 0.70 -14.51
CA PHE A 129 6.57 0.67 -14.06
C PHE A 129 6.29 -0.49 -13.07
N ASN A 130 7.11 -1.55 -13.09
CA ASN A 130 7.06 -2.65 -12.12
C ASN A 130 7.82 -2.31 -10.85
#